data_AF-A0A228HYW4-F1
#
_entry.id   AF-A0A228HYW4-F1
#
_cell.length_a   1.000
_cell.length_b   1.000
_cell.length_c   1.000
_cell.angle_alpha   90.00
_cell.angle_beta   90.00
_cell.angle_gamma   90.00
#
_symmetry.space_group_name_H-M   'P 1'
#
loop_
_entity.id
_entity.type
_entity.pdbx_description
1 polymer ?
#
loop_
_entity_poly.entity_id
_entity_poly.type
_entity_poly.pdbx_seq_one_letter_code
_entity_poly.pdbx_strand_id
1 'polypeptide(L)'
;MVSLKDSHFDLFHLPAQFALDETALDAAYRTVQTQVHPDRFAAAGDAQKRIAMQWATRANEAYRTLRDPLQRASYLLSLRGVDIGAENNTAMEPAFLMQQMEWREGIEDAAAARNVDALDALLAELRDEKRVRVERLGTLLDSGADQAAAEAVRQLMFIERVASEVGAQIERLET
;
A
#
# COMPACT_ATOMS: atom_id res chain seq x y z
N MET A 1 -24.05 2.79 -14.64
CA MET A 1 -22.82 2.96 -15.45
C MET A 1 -21.82 3.62 -14.52
N VAL A 2 -20.70 2.95 -14.25
CA VAL A 2 -19.66 3.48 -13.34
C VAL A 2 -19.15 4.81 -13.90
N SER A 3 -19.02 5.82 -13.06
CA SER A 3 -18.52 7.15 -13.40
C SER A 3 -17.03 7.27 -13.07
N LEU A 4 -16.35 8.21 -13.72
CA LEU A 4 -15.00 8.67 -13.34
C LEU A 4 -14.94 9.33 -11.94
N LYS A 5 -16.03 9.31 -11.16
CA LYS A 5 -16.07 9.80 -9.78
C LYS A 5 -16.28 8.69 -8.76
N ASP A 6 -16.54 7.47 -9.20
CA ASP A 6 -16.87 6.35 -8.31
C ASP A 6 -15.61 5.83 -7.62
N SER A 7 -15.76 5.17 -6.46
CA SER A 7 -14.62 4.64 -5.73
C SER A 7 -13.87 3.56 -6.52
N HIS A 8 -12.64 3.22 -6.11
CA HIS A 8 -11.91 2.09 -6.68
C HIS A 8 -12.67 0.78 -6.49
N PHE A 9 -13.41 0.64 -5.39
CA PHE A 9 -14.25 -0.52 -5.13
C PHE A 9 -15.42 -0.61 -6.10
N ASP A 10 -16.11 0.52 -6.34
CA ASP A 10 -17.21 0.59 -7.32
C ASP A 10 -16.73 0.27 -8.74
N LEU A 11 -15.52 0.72 -9.10
CA LEU A 11 -14.91 0.44 -10.41
C LEU A 11 -14.76 -1.06 -10.69
N PHE A 12 -14.48 -1.85 -9.65
CA PHE A 12 -14.32 -3.29 -9.76
C PHE A 12 -15.56 -4.07 -9.29
N HIS A 13 -16.64 -3.38 -8.92
CA HIS A 13 -17.85 -3.98 -8.34
C HIS A 13 -17.55 -4.84 -7.10
N LEU A 14 -16.63 -4.36 -6.25
CA LEU A 14 -16.22 -5.02 -5.01
C LEU A 14 -16.77 -4.25 -3.80
N PRO A 15 -17.02 -4.92 -2.66
CA PRO A 15 -17.41 -4.23 -1.44
C PRO A 15 -16.26 -3.36 -0.91
N ALA A 16 -16.59 -2.16 -0.42
CA ALA A 16 -15.63 -1.22 0.18
C ALA A 16 -15.21 -1.65 1.60
N GLN A 17 -14.40 -2.70 1.68
CA GLN A 17 -13.91 -3.30 2.92
C GLN A 17 -12.42 -3.61 2.83
N PHE A 18 -11.76 -3.79 3.97
CA PHE A 18 -10.33 -4.08 4.00
C PHE A 18 -10.02 -5.52 3.57
N ALA A 19 -10.86 -6.47 3.99
CA ALA A 19 -10.76 -7.87 3.56
C ALA A 19 -11.06 -7.98 2.07
N LEU A 20 -10.04 -8.31 1.26
CA LEU A 20 -10.15 -8.36 -0.19
C LEU A 20 -9.71 -9.72 -0.71
N ASP A 21 -10.54 -10.33 -1.55
CA ASP A 21 -10.15 -11.48 -2.35
C ASP A 21 -9.32 -11.01 -3.55
N GLU A 22 -8.02 -11.29 -3.53
CA GLU A 22 -7.10 -10.92 -4.63
C GLU A 22 -7.49 -11.58 -5.96
N THR A 23 -8.05 -12.79 -5.94
CA THR A 23 -8.47 -13.47 -7.16
C THR A 23 -9.69 -12.79 -7.79
N ALA A 24 -10.64 -12.33 -6.95
CA ALA A 24 -11.76 -11.52 -7.41
C ALA A 24 -11.30 -10.17 -7.96
N LEU A 25 -10.34 -9.50 -7.30
CA LEU A 25 -9.74 -8.27 -7.79
C LEU A 25 -9.07 -8.48 -9.16
N ASP A 26 -8.26 -9.53 -9.32
CA ASP A 26 -7.56 -9.85 -10.56
C ASP A 26 -8.55 -10.12 -11.72
N ALA A 27 -9.64 -10.83 -11.45
CA ALA A 27 -10.69 -11.07 -12.43
C ALA A 27 -11.44 -9.79 -12.83
N ALA A 28 -11.79 -8.95 -11.86
CA ALA A 28 -12.44 -7.67 -12.11
C ALA A 28 -11.53 -6.72 -12.91
N TYR A 29 -10.25 -6.65 -12.56
CA TYR A 29 -9.26 -5.84 -13.26
C TYR A 29 -9.10 -6.26 -14.73
N ARG A 30 -8.97 -7.57 -15.01
CA ARG A 30 -8.90 -8.08 -16.39
C ARG A 30 -10.15 -7.74 -17.20
N THR A 31 -11.31 -7.79 -16.56
CA THR A 31 -12.59 -7.44 -17.19
C THR A 31 -12.62 -5.97 -17.58
N VAL A 32 -12.25 -5.07 -16.67
CA VAL A 32 -12.17 -3.62 -16.93
C VAL A 32 -11.14 -3.32 -18.03
N GLN A 33 -9.93 -3.88 -17.94
CA GLN A 33 -8.87 -3.71 -18.95
C GLN A 33 -9.32 -4.12 -20.35
N THR A 34 -10.03 -5.24 -20.46
CA THR A 34 -10.56 -5.71 -21.75
C THR A 34 -11.57 -4.73 -22.34
N GLN A 35 -12.36 -4.03 -21.52
CA GLN A 35 -13.35 -3.06 -22.00
C GLN A 35 -12.73 -1.75 -22.45
N VAL A 36 -11.59 -1.35 -21.86
CA VAL A 36 -10.96 -0.03 -22.06
C VAL A 36 -9.68 -0.10 -22.89
N HIS A 37 -9.33 -1.29 -23.43
CA HIS A 37 -8.11 -1.50 -24.19
C HIS A 37 -8.06 -0.60 -25.45
N PRO A 38 -6.94 0.12 -25.70
CA PRO A 38 -6.80 1.03 -26.84
C PRO A 38 -7.11 0.39 -28.20
N ASP A 39 -6.79 -0.90 -28.38
CA ASP A 39 -7.06 -1.62 -29.63
C ASP A 39 -8.54 -1.71 -29.99
N ARG A 40 -9.44 -1.74 -29.00
CA ARG A 40 -10.89 -1.69 -29.24
C ARG A 40 -11.34 -0.35 -29.82
N PHE A 41 -10.53 0.68 -29.59
CA PHE A 41 -10.76 2.04 -30.05
C PHE A 41 -9.77 2.43 -31.16
N ALA A 42 -9.04 1.48 -31.76
CA ALA A 42 -8.10 1.76 -32.84
C ALA A 42 -8.77 2.43 -34.05
N ALA A 43 -9.99 1.98 -34.38
CA ALA A 43 -10.87 2.54 -35.41
C ALA A 43 -11.77 3.70 -34.92
N ALA A 44 -11.68 4.06 -33.64
CA ALA A 44 -12.47 5.12 -33.02
C ALA A 44 -11.81 6.49 -33.19
N GLY A 45 -12.59 7.57 -33.05
CA GLY A 45 -12.07 8.94 -33.13
C GLY A 45 -11.17 9.29 -31.93
N ASP A 46 -10.33 10.32 -32.09
CA ASP A 46 -9.33 10.71 -31.08
C ASP A 46 -9.91 11.04 -29.70
N ALA A 47 -11.16 11.53 -29.65
CA ALA A 47 -11.88 11.75 -28.39
C ALA A 47 -12.15 10.43 -27.64
N GLN A 48 -12.55 9.37 -28.34
CA GLN A 48 -12.84 8.06 -27.75
C GLN A 48 -11.55 7.36 -27.30
N LYS A 49 -10.48 7.46 -28.08
CA LYS A 49 -9.14 6.96 -27.69
C LYS A 49 -8.65 7.62 -26.40
N ARG A 50 -8.80 8.94 -26.27
CA ARG A 50 -8.43 9.67 -25.04
C ARG A 50 -9.24 9.22 -23.83
N ILE A 51 -10.54 9.02 -23.98
CA ILE A 51 -11.40 8.51 -22.90
C ILE A 51 -10.95 7.10 -22.49
N ALA A 52 -10.71 6.20 -23.44
CA ALA A 52 -10.22 4.85 -23.16
C ALA A 52 -8.90 4.86 -22.37
N MET A 53 -7.96 5.73 -22.74
CA MET A 53 -6.69 5.89 -22.03
C MET A 53 -6.87 6.38 -20.59
N GLN A 54 -7.76 7.35 -20.34
CA GLN A 54 -8.07 7.81 -18.98
C GLN A 54 -8.64 6.67 -18.12
N TRP A 55 -9.53 5.85 -18.69
CA TRP A 55 -10.08 4.69 -18.00
C TRP A 55 -9.03 3.61 -17.71
N ALA A 56 -8.14 3.32 -18.66
CA ALA A 56 -7.05 2.37 -18.45
C ALA A 56 -6.11 2.81 -17.32
N THR A 57 -5.72 4.10 -17.29
CA THR A 57 -4.91 4.66 -16.22
C THR A 57 -5.62 4.55 -14.86
N ARG A 58 -6.90 4.93 -14.80
CA ARG A 58 -7.71 4.82 -13.57
C ARG A 58 -7.79 3.37 -13.09
N ALA A 59 -8.04 2.41 -13.98
CA ALA A 59 -8.10 1.00 -13.62
C ALA A 59 -6.76 0.50 -13.06
N ASN A 60 -5.63 0.92 -13.63
CA ASN A 60 -4.31 0.56 -13.13
C ASN A 60 -4.00 1.16 -11.76
N GLU A 61 -4.41 2.41 -11.52
CA GLU A 61 -4.28 3.06 -10.22
C GLU A 61 -5.15 2.37 -9.17
N ALA A 62 -6.45 2.23 -9.44
CA ALA A 62 -7.39 1.56 -8.56
C ALA A 62 -6.92 0.15 -8.20
N TYR A 63 -6.44 -0.61 -9.19
CA TYR A 63 -5.92 -1.95 -8.97
C TYR A 63 -4.70 -1.97 -8.06
N ARG A 64 -3.71 -1.10 -8.31
CA ARG A 64 -2.52 -1.00 -7.46
C ARG A 64 -2.88 -0.61 -6.03
N THR A 65 -3.75 0.38 -5.87
CA THR A 65 -4.23 0.84 -4.56
C THR A 65 -4.98 -0.25 -3.81
N LEU A 66 -5.87 -1.00 -4.47
CA LEU A 66 -6.61 -2.06 -3.80
C LEU A 66 -5.79 -3.32 -3.56
N ARG A 67 -4.80 -3.63 -4.40
CA ARG A 67 -3.98 -4.84 -4.23
C ARG A 67 -3.03 -4.71 -3.03
N ASP A 68 -2.43 -3.53 -2.86
CA ASP A 68 -1.53 -3.28 -1.73
C ASP A 68 -2.33 -3.01 -0.42
N PRO A 69 -2.14 -3.81 0.66
CA PRO A 69 -2.91 -3.64 1.89
C PRO A 69 -2.75 -2.25 2.52
N LEU A 70 -1.56 -1.65 2.49
CA LEU A 70 -1.31 -0.36 3.12
C LEU A 70 -2.00 0.77 2.35
N GLN A 71 -1.90 0.77 1.03
CA GLN A 71 -2.62 1.69 0.15
C GLN A 71 -4.14 1.49 0.27
N ARG A 72 -4.61 0.24 0.35
CA ARG A 72 -6.04 -0.07 0.51
C ARG A 72 -6.58 0.47 1.82
N ALA A 73 -5.88 0.27 2.93
CA ALA A 73 -6.26 0.84 4.22
C ALA A 73 -6.27 2.37 4.19
N SER A 74 -5.23 2.97 3.61
CA SER A 74 -5.12 4.41 3.46
C SER A 74 -6.30 4.99 2.65
N TYR A 75 -6.64 4.31 1.56
CA TYR A 75 -7.76 4.66 0.71
C TYR A 75 -9.11 4.55 1.45
N LEU A 76 -9.34 3.46 2.18
CA LEU A 76 -10.56 3.30 2.99
C LEU A 76 -10.73 4.41 4.03
N LEU A 77 -9.65 4.80 4.72
CA LEU A 77 -9.68 5.92 5.66
C LEU A 77 -9.99 7.25 4.96
N SER A 78 -9.42 7.47 3.77
CA SER A 78 -9.73 8.67 2.98
C SER A 78 -11.22 8.74 2.57
N LEU A 79 -11.83 7.59 2.25
CA LEU A 79 -13.27 7.50 1.95
C LEU A 79 -14.13 7.81 3.18
N ARG A 80 -13.61 7.56 4.39
CA ARG A 80 -14.23 7.93 5.68
C ARG A 80 -13.94 9.37 6.12
N GLY A 81 -13.18 10.12 5.33
CA GLY A 81 -12.80 11.50 5.63
C GLY A 81 -11.70 11.63 6.70
N VAL A 82 -10.94 10.56 6.95
CA VAL A 82 -9.86 10.54 7.94
C VAL A 82 -8.52 10.79 7.26
N ASP A 83 -7.85 11.85 7.68
CA ASP A 83 -6.47 12.13 7.29
C ASP A 83 -5.50 11.28 8.11
N ILE A 84 -4.65 10.54 7.42
CA ILE A 84 -3.63 9.69 8.02
C ILE A 84 -2.49 10.55 8.58
N GLY A 85 -2.27 11.76 8.06
CA GLY A 85 -1.17 12.60 8.51
C GLY A 85 0.17 11.88 8.37
N ALA A 86 0.43 11.28 7.20
CA ALA A 86 1.59 10.41 6.95
C ALA A 86 2.95 11.05 7.30
N GLU A 87 3.05 12.37 7.21
CA GLU A 87 4.26 13.13 7.56
C GLU A 87 4.31 13.61 9.01
N ASN A 88 3.25 13.39 9.79
CA ASN A 88 3.13 13.91 11.15
C ASN A 88 3.71 12.93 12.19
N ASN A 89 5.04 12.93 12.31
CA ASN A 89 5.80 12.10 13.27
C ASN A 89 5.42 12.32 14.74
N THR A 90 4.83 13.46 15.09
CA THR A 90 4.55 13.82 16.49
C THR A 90 3.38 13.06 17.11
N ALA A 91 2.63 12.29 16.30
CA ALA A 91 1.45 11.54 16.70
C ALA A 91 1.71 10.02 16.87
N MET A 92 2.97 9.61 17.07
CA MET A 92 3.33 8.19 17.29
C MET A 92 3.61 7.89 18.75
N GLU A 93 3.17 6.70 19.19
CA GLU A 93 3.41 6.20 20.54
C GLU A 93 4.92 6.07 20.88
N PRO A 94 5.36 6.43 22.10
CA PRO A 94 6.77 6.39 22.50
C PRO A 94 7.43 5.02 22.30
N ALA A 95 6.69 3.94 22.53
CA ALA A 95 7.18 2.58 22.32
C ALA A 95 7.59 2.32 20.86
N PHE A 96 6.83 2.85 19.90
CA PHE A 96 7.16 2.69 18.48
C PHE A 96 8.34 3.57 18.06
N LEU A 97 8.49 4.76 18.65
CA LEU A 97 9.65 5.61 18.41
C LEU A 97 10.95 4.95 18.88
N MET A 98 10.93 4.30 20.05
CA MET A 98 12.07 3.51 20.53
C MET A 98 12.38 2.35 19.58
N GLN A 99 11.36 1.61 19.14
CA GLN A 99 11.55 0.52 18.17
C GLN A 99 12.17 1.01 16.85
N GLN A 100 11.76 2.18 16.35
CA GLN A 100 12.37 2.78 15.16
C GLN A 100 13.85 3.11 15.37
N MET A 101 14.23 3.59 16.56
CA MET A 101 15.62 3.87 16.88
C MET A 101 16.44 2.57 16.90
N GLU A 102 15.91 1.51 17.52
CA GLU A 102 16.56 0.19 17.57
C GLU A 102 16.78 -0.38 16.16
N TRP A 103 15.80 -0.27 15.26
CA TRP A 103 15.99 -0.71 13.87
C TRP A 103 17.06 0.11 13.14
N ARG A 104 17.12 1.43 13.38
CA ARG A 104 18.14 2.29 12.76
C ARG A 104 19.54 1.95 13.26
N GLU A 105 19.69 1.77 14.57
CA GLU A 105 20.95 1.32 15.17
C GLU A 105 21.36 -0.04 14.61
N GLY A 106 20.43 -0.99 14.49
CA GLY A 106 20.69 -2.29 13.88
C GLY A 106 21.16 -2.22 12.43
N ILE A 107 20.60 -1.31 11.62
CA ILE A 107 21.07 -1.03 10.26
C ILE A 107 22.50 -0.49 10.28
N GLU A 108 22.77 0.51 11.12
CA GLU A 108 24.07 1.18 11.21
C GLU A 108 25.17 0.20 11.64
N ASP A 109 24.92 -0.59 12.68
CA ASP A 109 25.85 -1.57 13.21
C ASP A 109 26.15 -2.69 12.20
N ALA A 110 25.11 -3.25 11.58
CA ALA A 110 25.27 -4.28 10.57
C ALA A 110 25.99 -3.75 9.32
N ALA A 111 25.69 -2.52 8.90
CA ALA A 111 26.38 -1.85 7.81
C ALA A 111 27.86 -1.61 8.12
N ALA A 112 28.19 -1.12 9.32
CA ALA A 112 29.55 -0.87 9.76
C ALA A 112 30.37 -2.18 9.83
N ALA A 113 29.74 -3.26 10.27
CA ALA A 113 30.33 -4.60 10.28
C ALA A 113 30.36 -5.29 8.91
N ARG A 114 29.76 -4.68 7.87
CA ARG A 114 29.50 -5.30 6.55
C ARG A 114 28.81 -6.67 6.67
N ASN A 115 27.93 -6.81 7.64
CA ASN A 115 27.26 -8.06 7.96
C ASN A 115 25.91 -8.13 7.24
N VAL A 116 25.92 -8.72 6.04
CA VAL A 116 24.71 -8.91 5.22
C VAL A 116 23.71 -9.83 5.91
N ASP A 117 24.16 -10.90 6.57
CA ASP A 117 23.27 -11.84 7.28
C ASP A 117 22.46 -11.13 8.38
N ALA A 118 23.06 -10.17 9.08
CA ALA A 118 22.35 -9.36 10.09
C ALA A 118 21.31 -8.42 9.46
N LEU A 119 21.61 -7.84 8.29
CA LEU A 119 20.64 -7.02 7.54
C LEU A 119 19.48 -7.88 7.02
N ASP A 120 19.76 -9.09 6.52
CA ASP A 120 18.72 -10.03 6.09
C ASP A 120 17.83 -10.48 7.26
N ALA A 121 18.41 -10.74 8.44
CA ALA A 121 17.68 -11.06 9.64
C ALA A 121 16.75 -9.90 10.06
N LEU A 122 17.27 -8.66 10.03
CA LEU A 122 16.47 -7.47 10.31
C LEU A 122 15.34 -7.28 9.28
N LEU A 123 15.60 -7.56 8.00
CA LEU A 123 14.58 -7.50 6.97
C LEU A 123 13.47 -8.55 7.20
N ALA A 124 13.82 -9.74 7.67
CA ALA A 124 12.85 -10.77 8.06
C ALA A 124 12.00 -10.31 9.27
N GLU A 125 12.63 -9.73 10.29
CA GLU A 125 11.93 -9.15 11.45
C GLU A 125 10.91 -8.08 11.02
N LEU A 126 11.33 -7.13 10.18
CA LEU A 126 10.45 -6.06 9.69
C LEU A 126 9.27 -6.61 8.87
N ARG A 127 9.47 -7.71 8.11
CA ARG A 127 8.40 -8.38 7.37
C ARG A 127 7.38 -9.02 8.31
N ASP A 128 7.83 -9.66 9.37
CA ASP A 128 6.94 -10.25 10.38
C ASP A 128 6.18 -9.18 11.15
N GLU A 129 6.85 -8.10 11.54
CA GLU A 129 6.23 -6.96 12.22
C GLU A 129 5.17 -6.29 11.33
N LYS A 130 5.48 -6.12 10.03
CA LYS A 130 4.52 -5.64 9.03
C LYS A 130 3.29 -6.55 8.98
N ARG A 131 3.49 -7.87 8.88
CA ARG A 131 2.39 -8.84 8.79
C ARG A 131 1.45 -8.75 10.00
N VAL A 132 2.00 -8.77 11.21
CA VAL A 132 1.22 -8.68 12.46
C VAL A 132 0.42 -7.37 12.52
N ARG A 133 1.03 -6.26 12.14
CA ARG A 133 0.35 -4.95 12.15
C ARG A 133 -0.72 -4.83 11.07
N VAL A 134 -0.52 -5.44 9.89
CA VAL A 134 -1.56 -5.51 8.83
C VAL A 134 -2.77 -6.33 9.29
N GLU A 135 -2.56 -7.46 9.98
CA GLU A 135 -3.65 -8.25 10.56
C GLU A 135 -4.44 -7.42 11.58
N ARG A 136 -3.75 -6.71 12.48
CA ARG A 136 -4.38 -5.81 13.44
C ARG A 136 -5.13 -4.66 12.77
N LEU A 137 -4.57 -4.08 11.70
CA LEU A 137 -5.19 -3.01 10.94
C LEU A 137 -6.55 -3.41 10.38
N GLY A 138 -6.69 -4.64 9.88
CA GLY A 138 -7.99 -5.17 9.45
C GLY A 138 -9.05 -5.11 10.55
N THR A 139 -8.71 -5.56 11.75
CA THR A 139 -9.64 -5.53 12.89
C THR A 139 -10.01 -4.11 13.34
N LEU A 140 -9.07 -3.16 13.25
CA LEU A 140 -9.33 -1.75 13.53
C LEU A 140 -10.28 -1.12 12.50
N LEU A 141 -10.07 -1.42 11.21
CA LEU A 141 -10.92 -0.92 10.13
C LEU A 141 -12.33 -1.50 10.19
N ASP A 142 -12.48 -2.76 10.56
CA ASP A 142 -13.76 -3.46 10.70
C ASP A 142 -14.57 -2.96 11.92
N SER A 143 -13.88 -2.61 13.00
CA SER A 143 -14.50 -2.04 14.20
C SER A 143 -14.83 -0.54 14.11
N GLY A 144 -14.43 0.13 13.02
CA GLY A 144 -14.63 1.57 12.84
C GLY A 144 -13.71 2.44 13.70
N ALA A 145 -12.63 1.88 14.25
CA ALA A 145 -11.66 2.58 15.07
C ALA A 145 -10.69 3.40 14.19
N ASP A 146 -11.24 4.36 13.43
CA ASP A 146 -10.52 4.99 12.31
C ASP A 146 -9.24 5.75 12.73
N GLN A 147 -9.23 6.39 13.91
CA GLN A 147 -8.04 7.07 14.40
C GLN A 147 -6.90 6.10 14.76
N ALA A 148 -7.25 4.96 15.38
CA ALA A 148 -6.28 3.92 15.69
C ALA A 148 -5.81 3.22 14.40
N ALA A 149 -6.70 3.03 13.42
CA ALA A 149 -6.33 2.52 12.10
C ALA A 149 -5.38 3.49 11.37
N ALA A 150 -5.62 4.80 11.43
CA ALA A 150 -4.74 5.82 10.86
C ALA A 150 -3.35 5.79 11.51
N GLU A 151 -3.27 5.60 12.83
CA GLU A 151 -1.99 5.41 13.52
C GLU A 151 -1.26 4.14 13.07
N ALA A 152 -1.98 3.01 12.99
CA ALA A 152 -1.41 1.75 12.52
C ALA A 152 -0.90 1.87 11.07
N VAL A 153 -1.60 2.60 10.20
CA VAL A 153 -1.15 2.92 8.84
C VAL A 153 0.14 3.73 8.87
N ARG A 154 0.24 4.79 9.68
CA ARG A 154 1.49 5.56 9.83
C ARG A 154 2.64 4.64 10.23
N GLN A 155 2.46 3.81 11.25
CA GLN A 155 3.49 2.86 11.71
C GLN A 155 3.95 1.91 10.60
N LEU A 156 3.02 1.37 9.80
CA LEU A 156 3.34 0.52 8.66
C LEU A 156 4.13 1.26 7.57
N MET A 157 3.84 2.54 7.30
CA MET A 157 4.63 3.36 6.37
C MET A 157 6.09 3.51 6.84
N PHE A 158 6.32 3.64 8.15
CA PHE A 158 7.68 3.64 8.70
C PHE A 158 8.39 2.31 8.50
N ILE A 159 7.71 1.19 8.77
CA ILE A 159 8.27 -0.15 8.59
C ILE A 159 8.65 -0.38 7.13
N GLU A 160 7.80 0.00 6.17
CA GLU A 160 8.14 -0.11 4.74
C GLU A 160 9.36 0.72 4.35
N ARG A 161 9.47 1.94 4.89
CA ARG A 161 10.63 2.80 4.64
C ARG A 161 11.91 2.17 5.19
N VAL A 162 11.89 1.69 6.44
CA VAL A 162 13.04 1.03 7.07
C VAL A 162 13.41 -0.24 6.30
N ALA A 163 12.45 -1.07 5.91
CA ALA A 163 12.71 -2.27 5.10
C ALA A 163 13.35 -1.93 3.73
N SER A 164 12.92 -0.84 3.09
CA SER A 164 13.54 -0.34 1.87
C SER A 164 14.97 0.17 2.11
N GLU A 165 15.23 0.83 3.23
CA GLU A 165 16.58 1.28 3.62
C GLU A 165 17.52 0.08 3.82
N VAL A 166 17.07 -0.97 4.51
CA VAL A 166 17.80 -2.24 4.71
C VAL A 166 18.13 -2.89 3.37
N GLY A 167 17.13 -3.06 2.50
CA GLY A 167 17.33 -3.68 1.17
C GLY A 167 18.35 -2.92 0.33
N ALA A 168 18.26 -1.59 0.30
CA ALA A 168 19.23 -0.77 -0.42
C ALA A 168 20.65 -0.83 0.19
N GLN A 169 20.78 -1.13 1.48
CA GLN A 169 22.06 -1.33 2.14
C GLN A 169 22.68 -2.70 1.82
N ILE A 170 21.86 -3.75 1.73
CA ILE A 170 22.30 -5.08 1.27
C ILE A 170 22.84 -4.98 -0.14
N GLU A 171 22.07 -4.41 -1.08
CA GLU A 171 22.50 -4.24 -2.48
C GLU A 171 23.84 -3.50 -2.59
N ARG A 172 24.07 -2.49 -1.73
CA ARG A 172 25.33 -1.72 -1.67
C ARG A 172 26.52 -2.52 -1.16
N LEU A 173 26.31 -3.52 -0.29
CA LEU A 173 27.39 -4.32 0.28
C LEU A 173 27.77 -5.51 -0.60
N GLU A 174 26.82 -5.99 -1.41
CA GLU A 174 27.00 -7.09 -2.37
C GLU A 174 27.58 -6.66 -3.72
N THR A 175 27.50 -5.37 -4.05
CA THR A 175 28.11 -4.77 -5.26
C THR A 175 29.57 -4.38 -5.02
#